data_AF-A0A180G1E1-F1
#
_entry.id   AF-A0A180G1E1-F1
#
_cell.length_a   1.000
_cell.length_b   1.000
_cell.length_c   1.000
_cell.angle_alpha   90.00
_cell.angle_beta   90.00
_cell.angle_gamma   90.00
#
_symmetry.space_group_name_H-M   'P 1'
#
loop_
_entity.id
_entity.type
_entity.pdbx_description
1 polymer ?
#
loop_
_entity_poly.entity_id
_entity_poly.type
_entity_poly.pdbx_seq_one_letter_code
_entity_poly.pdbx_strand_id
1 'polypeptide(L)'
;MDVPDTLTNHRFRHQAAYAAKFFSRLVNYDWSRGRANTEADLSIDRLRSKKYLLTELHSTLLPLLRQHIIAISRALGDSNGWRLNPTLTLELVIEIQPKLELTLDRTICAIHDIIPGSRYKKTLTNDQHFKELKRYIIRGLDRSFGNELNYHLDRFFSECRWVMESRML
;
A
#
# COMPACT_ATOMS: atom_id res chain seq x y z
N MET A 1 28.76 -18.91 31.19
CA MET A 1 28.83 -18.95 29.71
C MET A 1 27.41 -18.62 29.24
N ASP A 2 27.11 -17.35 28.95
CA ASP A 2 25.74 -16.82 28.67
C ASP A 2 25.72 -15.88 27.45
N VAL A 3 26.67 -16.06 26.54
CA VAL A 3 26.86 -15.20 25.34
C VAL A 3 25.85 -15.47 24.20
N PRO A 4 25.31 -16.70 23.97
CA PRO A 4 24.39 -16.97 22.85
C PRO A 4 23.05 -16.23 22.95
N ASP A 5 22.50 -16.12 24.17
CA ASP A 5 21.17 -15.54 24.40
C ASP A 5 21.19 -14.01 24.25
N THR A 6 22.30 -13.35 24.60
CA THR A 6 22.43 -11.90 24.47
C THR A 6 22.53 -11.48 22.99
N LEU A 7 23.29 -12.24 22.19
CA LEU A 7 23.46 -11.95 20.76
C LEU A 7 22.16 -12.21 19.98
N THR A 8 21.46 -13.29 20.30
CA THR A 8 20.17 -13.65 19.66
C THR A 8 19.10 -12.61 19.96
N ASN A 9 19.00 -12.15 21.21
CA ASN A 9 18.10 -11.07 21.60
C ASN A 9 18.45 -9.73 20.94
N HIS A 10 19.74 -9.40 20.84
CA HIS A 10 20.18 -8.18 20.14
C HIS A 10 19.82 -8.22 18.65
N ARG A 11 20.05 -9.35 17.97
CA ARG A 11 19.68 -9.54 16.56
C ARG A 11 18.18 -9.42 16.35
N PHE A 12 17.39 -10.04 17.21
CA PHE A 12 15.92 -9.95 17.15
C PHE A 12 15.44 -8.50 17.29
N ARG A 13 15.92 -7.77 18.30
CA ARG A 13 15.59 -6.35 18.51
C ARG A 13 15.99 -5.49 17.31
N HIS A 14 17.16 -5.73 16.72
CA HIS A 14 17.60 -5.02 15.51
C HIS A 14 16.69 -5.31 14.31
N GLN A 15 16.30 -6.57 14.08
CA GLN A 15 15.37 -6.94 13.02
C GLN A 15 13.98 -6.33 13.25
N ALA A 16 13.50 -6.29 14.49
CA ALA A 16 12.22 -5.70 14.84
C ALA A 16 12.25 -4.18 14.61
N ALA A 17 13.34 -3.51 15.02
CA ALA A 17 13.56 -2.08 14.77
C ALA A 17 13.61 -1.76 13.27
N TYR A 18 14.28 -2.60 12.48
CA TYR A 18 14.28 -2.51 11.03
C TYR A 18 12.86 -2.61 10.46
N ALA A 19 12.08 -3.61 10.88
CA ALA A 19 10.72 -3.80 10.41
C ALA A 19 9.79 -2.63 10.82
N ALA A 20 9.90 -2.13 12.05
CA ALA A 20 9.13 -0.98 12.53
C ALA A 20 9.45 0.29 11.75
N LYS A 21 10.73 0.54 11.47
CA LYS A 21 11.19 1.70 10.68
C LYS A 21 10.61 1.68 9.27
N PHE A 22 10.52 0.51 8.64
CA PHE A 22 9.86 0.35 7.35
C PHE A 22 8.39 0.80 7.41
N PHE A 23 7.61 0.31 8.38
CA PHE A 23 6.21 0.73 8.52
C PHE A 23 6.08 2.22 8.86
N SER A 24 6.97 2.76 9.67
CA SER A 24 7.03 4.21 9.94
C SER A 24 7.26 5.04 8.68
N ARG A 25 8.05 4.54 7.72
CA ARG A 25 8.21 5.19 6.42
C ARG A 25 6.92 5.14 5.61
N LEU A 26 6.21 4.01 5.62
CA LEU A 26 4.96 3.86 4.89
C LEU A 26 3.80 4.70 5.47
N VAL A 27 3.78 4.97 6.78
CA VAL A 27 2.82 5.93 7.38
C VAL A 27 3.04 7.36 6.86
N ASN A 28 4.27 7.70 6.49
CA ASN A 28 4.61 9.01 5.93
C ASN A 28 4.77 8.94 4.40
N TYR A 29 4.15 7.95 3.76
CA TYR A 29 4.26 7.79 2.32
C TYR A 29 3.57 8.95 1.60
N ASP A 30 4.25 9.55 0.63
CA ASP A 30 3.65 10.60 -0.20
C ASP A 30 2.75 9.98 -1.28
N TRP A 31 1.48 9.82 -0.95
CA TRP A 31 0.44 9.33 -1.86
C TRP A 31 0.19 10.25 -3.06
N SER A 32 0.62 11.51 -2.98
CA SER A 32 0.50 12.48 -4.06
C SER A 32 1.73 12.53 -4.96
N ARG A 33 2.76 11.72 -4.67
CA ARG A 33 4.03 11.73 -5.37
C ARG A 33 3.84 11.56 -6.87
N GLY A 34 4.41 12.49 -7.64
CA GLY A 34 4.34 12.48 -9.11
C GLY A 34 2.99 12.94 -9.69
N ARG A 35 2.00 13.30 -8.85
CA ARG A 35 0.71 13.82 -9.32
C ARG A 35 0.80 15.33 -9.55
N ALA A 36 0.53 15.77 -10.79
CA ALA A 36 0.53 17.19 -11.12
C ALA A 36 -0.67 17.93 -10.52
N ASN A 37 -0.48 19.16 -10.03
CA ASN A 37 -1.60 20.03 -9.63
C ASN A 37 -2.26 20.72 -10.84
N THR A 38 -2.60 19.92 -11.84
CA THR A 38 -3.19 20.35 -13.11
C THR A 38 -4.58 19.75 -13.29
N GLU A 39 -5.27 20.20 -14.32
CA GLU A 39 -6.53 19.60 -14.72
C GLU A 39 -6.30 18.15 -15.20
N ALA A 40 -7.11 17.23 -14.69
CA ALA A 40 -7.07 15.83 -15.07
C ALA A 40 -7.56 15.64 -16.51
N ASP A 41 -6.65 15.24 -17.40
CA ASP A 41 -7.02 14.81 -18.75
C ASP A 41 -7.74 13.45 -18.67
N LEU A 42 -9.07 13.52 -18.68
CA LEU A 42 -9.98 12.40 -18.75
C LEU A 42 -10.66 12.32 -20.13
N SER A 43 -9.94 12.69 -21.19
CA SER A 43 -10.35 12.43 -22.56
C SER A 43 -10.48 10.92 -22.81
N ILE A 44 -11.42 10.56 -23.67
CA ILE A 44 -11.74 9.14 -23.93
C ILE A 44 -10.57 8.44 -24.60
N ASP A 45 -9.92 9.09 -25.56
CA ASP A 45 -8.78 8.50 -26.28
C ASP A 45 -7.64 8.18 -25.33
N ARG A 46 -7.40 9.07 -24.37
CA ARG A 46 -6.42 8.82 -23.31
C ARG A 46 -6.84 7.66 -22.41
N LEU A 47 -8.07 7.65 -21.90
CA LEU A 47 -8.55 6.55 -21.04
C LEU A 47 -8.51 5.20 -21.78
N ARG A 48 -8.83 5.16 -23.07
CA ARG A 48 -8.67 3.98 -23.93
C ARG A 48 -7.21 3.57 -24.05
N SER A 49 -6.29 4.51 -24.28
CA SER A 49 -4.86 4.23 -24.34
C SER A 49 -4.30 3.65 -23.04
N LYS A 50 -4.92 3.98 -21.90
CA LYS A 50 -4.55 3.50 -20.55
C LYS A 50 -5.39 2.31 -20.07
N LYS A 51 -6.23 1.71 -20.92
CA LYS A 51 -7.08 0.57 -20.53
C LYS A 51 -6.30 -0.59 -19.94
N TYR A 52 -5.08 -0.85 -20.45
CA TYR A 52 -4.21 -1.89 -19.91
C TYR A 52 -3.86 -1.67 -18.43
N LEU A 53 -3.68 -0.42 -17.98
CA LEU A 53 -3.43 -0.10 -16.57
C LEU A 53 -4.66 -0.36 -15.70
N LEU A 54 -5.86 -0.08 -16.21
CA LEU A 54 -7.10 -0.40 -15.49
C LEU A 54 -7.24 -1.91 -15.30
N THR A 55 -6.90 -2.69 -16.33
CA THR A 55 -6.85 -4.15 -16.24
C THR A 55 -5.76 -4.62 -15.26
N GLU A 56 -4.55 -4.06 -15.34
CA GLU A 56 -3.45 -4.40 -14.43
C GLU A 56 -3.77 -4.07 -12.96
N LEU A 57 -4.39 -2.90 -12.72
CA LEU A 57 -4.84 -2.47 -11.40
C LEU A 57 -5.83 -3.49 -10.80
N HIS A 58 -6.84 -3.85 -11.58
CA HIS A 58 -7.92 -4.73 -11.13
C HIS A 58 -7.48 -6.20 -11.00
N SER A 59 -6.78 -6.73 -11.99
CA SER A 59 -6.44 -8.15 -12.10
C SER A 59 -5.17 -8.53 -11.35
N THR A 60 -4.29 -7.57 -11.04
CA THR A 60 -2.96 -7.88 -10.51
C THR A 60 -2.59 -7.02 -9.29
N LEU A 61 -2.54 -5.70 -9.42
CA LEU A 61 -1.96 -4.84 -8.38
C LEU A 61 -2.79 -4.82 -7.09
N LEU A 62 -4.10 -4.60 -7.18
CA LEU A 62 -4.98 -4.60 -6.00
C LEU A 62 -5.08 -5.98 -5.34
N PRO A 63 -5.23 -7.10 -6.08
CA PRO A 63 -5.14 -8.44 -5.50
C PRO A 63 -3.81 -8.71 -4.78
N LEU A 64 -2.67 -8.35 -5.38
CA LEU A 64 -1.36 -8.53 -4.75
C LEU A 64 -1.23 -7.68 -3.49
N LEU A 65 -1.64 -6.41 -3.54
CA LEU A 65 -1.62 -5.52 -2.37
C LEU A 65 -2.43 -6.11 -1.22
N ARG A 66 -3.65 -6.60 -1.52
CA ARG A 66 -4.49 -7.30 -0.54
C ARG A 66 -3.81 -8.54 0.03
N GLN A 67 -3.15 -9.34 -0.80
CA GLN A 67 -2.43 -10.54 -0.34
C GLN A 67 -1.30 -10.18 0.62
N HIS A 68 -0.50 -9.15 0.32
CA HIS A 68 0.57 -8.69 1.21
C HIS A 68 0.02 -8.20 2.56
N ILE A 69 -1.07 -7.41 2.55
CA ILE A 69 -1.73 -6.93 3.78
C ILE A 69 -2.24 -8.09 4.62
N ILE A 70 -2.91 -9.07 3.99
CA ILE A 70 -3.41 -10.26 4.69
C ILE A 70 -2.26 -11.08 5.29
N ALA A 71 -1.17 -11.25 4.54
CA ALA A 71 -0.02 -12.01 5.01
C ALA A 71 0.63 -11.34 6.23
N ILE A 72 0.85 -10.02 6.19
CA ILE A 72 1.36 -9.25 7.33
C ILE A 72 0.37 -9.31 8.50
N SER A 73 -0.93 -9.09 8.26
CA SER A 73 -1.94 -9.13 9.31
C SER A 73 -2.00 -10.47 10.02
N ARG A 74 -1.89 -11.59 9.27
CA ARG A 74 -1.84 -12.93 9.84
C ARG A 74 -0.56 -13.15 10.65
N ALA A 75 0.60 -12.77 10.11
CA ALA A 75 1.87 -12.92 10.81
C ALA A 75 1.87 -12.10 12.13
N LEU A 76 1.39 -10.87 12.10
CA LEU A 76 1.33 -10.00 13.27
C LEU A 76 0.24 -10.41 14.28
N GLY A 77 -0.88 -10.93 13.79
CA GLY A 77 -2.01 -11.35 14.62
C GLY A 77 -1.87 -12.74 15.24
N ASP A 78 -0.94 -13.56 14.77
CA ASP A 78 -0.69 -14.90 15.32
C ASP A 78 0.05 -14.83 16.65
N SER A 79 -0.73 -14.67 17.73
CA SER A 79 -0.20 -14.62 19.10
C SER A 79 0.59 -15.88 19.50
N ASN A 80 0.27 -17.05 18.93
CA ASN A 80 1.01 -18.29 19.19
C ASN A 80 2.34 -18.28 18.45
N GLY A 81 2.37 -17.83 17.19
CA GLY A 81 3.59 -17.60 16.42
C GLY A 81 4.58 -16.70 17.16
N TRP A 82 4.10 -15.59 17.72
CA TRP A 82 4.95 -14.69 18.53
C TRP A 82 5.46 -15.31 19.83
N ARG A 83 4.72 -16.23 20.44
CA ARG A 83 5.15 -16.91 21.68
C ARG A 83 6.13 -18.05 21.42
N LEU A 84 5.89 -18.81 20.35
CA LEU A 84 6.63 -20.03 20.06
C LEU A 84 7.85 -19.76 19.18
N ASN A 85 7.73 -18.89 18.17
CA ASN A 85 8.76 -18.64 17.16
C ASN A 85 8.78 -17.17 16.69
N PRO A 86 9.05 -16.20 17.59
CA PRO A 86 9.01 -14.77 17.26
C PRO A 86 9.97 -14.38 16.12
N THR A 87 11.13 -15.02 16.03
CA THR A 87 12.11 -14.78 14.96
C THR A 87 11.55 -15.14 13.59
N LEU A 88 10.87 -16.28 13.45
CA LEU A 88 10.28 -16.70 12.17
C LEU A 88 9.14 -15.76 11.76
N THR A 89 8.30 -15.35 12.71
CA THR A 89 7.24 -14.36 12.43
C THR A 89 7.83 -13.05 11.92
N LEU A 90 8.91 -12.58 12.54
CA LEU A 90 9.58 -11.35 12.16
C LEU A 90 10.26 -11.47 10.78
N GLU A 91 10.92 -12.59 10.50
CA GLU A 91 11.53 -12.86 9.19
C GLU A 91 10.48 -12.87 8.07
N LEU A 92 9.32 -13.50 8.30
CA LEU A 92 8.21 -13.49 7.34
C LEU A 92 7.73 -12.07 7.04
N VAL A 93 7.57 -11.22 8.07
CA VAL A 93 7.16 -9.83 7.86
C VAL A 93 8.22 -9.08 7.05
N ILE A 94 9.50 -9.20 7.42
CA ILE A 94 10.61 -8.55 6.71
C ILE A 94 10.66 -9.00 5.23
N GLU A 95 10.38 -10.26 4.93
CA GLU A 95 10.37 -10.78 3.55
C GLU A 95 9.23 -10.16 2.70
N ILE A 96 8.09 -9.84 3.32
CA ILE A 96 6.92 -9.26 2.64
C ILE A 96 7.12 -7.75 2.38
N GLN A 97 7.82 -7.03 3.26
CA GLN A 97 8.01 -5.58 3.20
C GLN A 97 8.43 -5.04 1.82
N PRO A 98 9.50 -5.51 1.16
CA PRO A 98 9.91 -4.97 -0.14
C PRO A 98 8.87 -5.24 -1.25
N LYS A 99 8.17 -6.39 -1.18
CA LYS A 99 7.12 -6.77 -2.15
C LYS A 99 5.88 -5.88 -1.98
N LEU A 100 5.52 -5.57 -0.74
CA LEU A 100 4.46 -4.62 -0.40
C LEU A 100 4.78 -3.22 -0.93
N GLU A 101 5.97 -2.69 -0.64
CA GLU A 101 6.37 -1.34 -1.08
C GLU A 101 6.36 -1.23 -2.61
N LEU A 102 6.95 -2.20 -3.31
CA LEU A 102 6.95 -2.21 -4.78
C LEU A 102 5.53 -2.28 -5.36
N THR A 103 4.66 -3.11 -4.78
CA THR A 103 3.27 -3.24 -5.25
C THR A 103 2.51 -1.95 -5.00
N LEU A 104 2.75 -1.30 -3.86
CA LEU A 104 2.13 -0.04 -3.50
C LEU A 104 2.56 1.08 -4.46
N ASP A 105 3.86 1.24 -4.68
CA ASP A 105 4.43 2.20 -5.63
C ASP A 105 3.84 2.05 -7.03
N ARG A 106 3.79 0.81 -7.54
CA ARG A 106 3.19 0.51 -8.85
C ARG A 106 1.71 0.85 -8.91
N THR A 107 0.96 0.58 -7.83
CA THR A 107 -0.46 0.91 -7.74
C THR A 107 -0.68 2.42 -7.81
N ILE A 108 0.09 3.20 -7.03
CA ILE A 108 0.03 4.67 -7.01
C ILE A 108 0.37 5.23 -8.39
N CYS A 109 1.48 4.79 -8.97
CA CYS A 109 1.90 5.22 -10.30
C CYS A 109 0.84 4.88 -11.36
N ALA A 110 0.28 3.67 -11.36
CA ALA A 110 -0.76 3.28 -12.32
C ALA A 110 -2.00 4.19 -12.20
N ILE A 111 -2.42 4.55 -10.99
CA ILE A 111 -3.56 5.44 -10.76
C ILE A 111 -3.26 6.86 -11.23
N HIS A 112 -2.07 7.40 -10.94
CA HIS A 112 -1.64 8.71 -11.43
C HIS A 112 -1.52 8.74 -12.96
N ASP A 113 -1.15 7.62 -13.57
CA ASP A 113 -1.12 7.45 -15.01
C ASP A 113 -2.52 7.33 -15.62
N ILE A 114 -3.50 6.75 -14.94
CA ILE A 114 -4.89 6.74 -15.41
C ILE A 114 -5.51 8.13 -15.24
N ILE A 115 -5.22 8.82 -14.13
CA ILE A 115 -5.79 10.11 -13.72
C ILE A 115 -4.65 11.14 -13.54
N PRO A 116 -4.20 11.76 -14.64
CA PRO A 116 -3.08 12.68 -14.62
C PRO A 116 -3.50 14.03 -14.05
N GLY A 117 -3.40 14.17 -12.73
CA GLY A 117 -3.60 15.44 -12.05
C GLY A 117 -4.80 15.46 -11.11
N SER A 118 -4.85 16.48 -10.26
CA SER A 118 -5.75 16.54 -9.09
C SER A 118 -7.03 17.37 -9.29
N ARG A 119 -7.14 18.14 -10.37
CA ARG A 119 -8.25 19.07 -10.60
C ARG A 119 -9.24 18.52 -11.62
N TYR A 120 -10.50 18.40 -11.26
CA TYR A 120 -11.55 17.96 -12.18
C TYR A 120 -12.31 19.13 -12.80
N LYS A 121 -12.55 19.09 -14.11
CA LYS A 121 -13.49 20.01 -14.79
C LYS A 121 -14.89 19.86 -14.21
N LYS A 122 -15.53 20.99 -13.88
CA LYS A 122 -16.89 21.07 -13.32
C LYS A 122 -17.96 20.61 -14.33
N THR A 123 -17.71 20.85 -15.62
CA THR A 123 -18.68 20.68 -16.71
C THR A 123 -18.23 19.55 -17.62
N LEU A 124 -18.86 18.38 -17.52
CA LEU A 124 -19.09 17.44 -18.62
C LEU A 124 -20.02 16.34 -18.07
N THR A 125 -21.31 16.68 -18.01
CA THR A 125 -22.43 15.78 -17.71
C THR A 125 -22.68 14.75 -18.80
N ASN A 126 -21.99 14.86 -19.95
CA ASN A 126 -22.11 13.90 -21.04
C ASN A 126 -20.99 12.85 -20.97
N ASP A 127 -21.33 11.70 -20.39
CA ASP A 127 -20.54 10.49 -20.27
C ASP A 127 -20.65 9.57 -21.51
N GLN A 128 -21.29 10.06 -22.58
CA GLN A 128 -21.58 9.43 -23.89
C GLN A 128 -21.70 7.89 -23.88
N HIS A 129 -22.35 7.34 -22.84
CA HIS A 129 -22.61 5.91 -22.66
C HIS A 129 -21.39 4.96 -22.62
N PHE A 130 -20.24 5.38 -22.09
CA PHE A 130 -18.97 4.61 -22.17
C PHE A 130 -18.73 3.46 -21.17
N LYS A 131 -19.77 2.69 -20.78
CA LYS A 131 -19.64 1.48 -19.92
C LYS A 131 -18.66 1.65 -18.74
N GLU A 132 -17.52 0.95 -18.76
CA GLU A 132 -16.51 0.86 -17.69
C GLU A 132 -15.60 2.10 -17.58
N LEU A 133 -15.53 2.94 -18.62
CA LEU A 133 -14.67 4.15 -18.66
C LEU A 133 -15.45 5.43 -18.35
N LYS A 134 -16.63 5.32 -17.71
CA LYS A 134 -17.40 6.49 -17.28
C LYS A 134 -16.56 7.33 -16.34
N ARG A 135 -16.49 8.64 -16.59
CA ARG A 135 -15.72 9.60 -15.78
C ARG A 135 -16.13 9.59 -14.30
N TYR A 136 -17.39 9.30 -13.99
CA TYR A 136 -17.84 9.11 -12.61
C TYR A 136 -17.14 7.91 -11.92
N ILE A 137 -16.98 6.77 -12.62
CA ILE A 137 -16.27 5.60 -12.08
C ILE A 137 -14.81 5.96 -11.81
N ILE A 138 -14.16 6.65 -12.74
CA ILE A 138 -12.76 7.08 -12.59
C ILE A 138 -12.59 8.09 -11.44
N ARG A 139 -13.52 9.03 -11.28
CA ARG A 139 -13.54 9.94 -10.11
C ARG A 139 -13.79 9.18 -8.80
N GLY A 140 -14.65 8.16 -8.82
CA GLY A 140 -14.87 7.27 -7.69
C GLY A 140 -13.59 6.54 -7.30
N LEU A 141 -12.88 5.98 -8.28
CA LEU A 141 -11.58 5.33 -8.09
C LEU A 141 -10.57 6.28 -7.46
N ASP A 142 -10.44 7.51 -7.97
CA ASP A 142 -9.52 8.51 -7.40
C ASP A 142 -9.85 8.87 -5.95
N ARG A 143 -11.14 9.05 -5.64
CA ARG A 143 -11.59 9.35 -4.28
C ARG A 143 -11.33 8.18 -3.34
N SER A 144 -11.70 6.97 -3.73
CA SER A 144 -11.48 5.77 -2.91
C SER A 144 -10.00 5.52 -2.70
N PHE A 145 -9.15 5.80 -3.68
CA PHE A 145 -7.71 5.65 -3.51
C PHE A 145 -7.10 6.75 -2.64
N GLY A 146 -7.32 8.02 -3.01
CA GLY A 146 -6.68 9.17 -2.37
C GLY A 146 -7.11 9.41 -0.93
N ASN A 147 -8.34 9.01 -0.56
CA ASN A 147 -8.88 9.25 0.78
C ASN A 147 -9.05 7.94 1.57
N GLU A 148 -9.80 6.98 1.04
CA GLU A 148 -10.23 5.81 1.84
C GLU A 148 -9.08 4.80 2.00
N LEU A 149 -8.48 4.36 0.89
CA LEU A 149 -7.41 3.38 0.93
C LEU A 149 -6.19 3.94 1.66
N ASN A 150 -5.83 5.19 1.38
CA ASN A 150 -4.76 5.91 2.08
C ASN A 150 -5.00 5.89 3.61
N TYR A 151 -6.15 6.38 4.08
CA TYR A 151 -6.49 6.40 5.50
C TYR A 151 -6.44 5.00 6.15
N HIS A 152 -6.94 3.98 5.46
CA HIS A 152 -6.91 2.61 5.96
C HIS A 152 -5.48 2.04 6.02
N LEU A 153 -4.64 2.35 5.04
CA LEU A 153 -3.25 1.89 5.01
C LEU A 153 -2.38 2.62 6.02
N ASP A 154 -2.54 3.93 6.20
CA ASP A 154 -1.85 4.69 7.25
C ASP A 154 -2.16 4.12 8.63
N ARG A 155 -3.44 3.85 8.91
CA ARG A 155 -3.85 3.19 10.15
C ARG A 155 -3.23 1.80 10.26
N PHE A 156 -3.32 0.98 9.21
CA PHE A 156 -2.75 -0.38 9.21
C PHE A 156 -1.23 -0.37 9.47
N PHE A 157 -0.47 0.50 8.81
CA PHE A 157 0.98 0.61 9.00
C PHE A 157 1.34 1.15 10.39
N SER A 158 0.52 2.05 10.95
CA SER A 158 0.68 2.51 12.34
C SER A 158 0.51 1.38 13.34
N GLU A 159 -0.51 0.53 13.16
CA GLU A 159 -0.71 -0.66 13.99
C GLU A 159 0.44 -1.66 13.83
N CYS A 160 0.90 -1.91 12.59
CA CYS A 160 2.03 -2.80 12.33
C CYS A 160 3.30 -2.31 13.04
N ARG A 161 3.57 -1.00 12.96
CA ARG A 161 4.67 -0.35 13.66
C ARG A 161 4.55 -0.54 15.17
N TRP A 162 3.39 -0.23 15.75
CA TRP A 162 3.15 -0.36 17.17
C TRP A 162 3.35 -1.79 17.67
N VAL A 163 2.83 -2.78 16.93
CA VAL A 163 3.05 -4.20 17.27
C VAL A 163 4.54 -4.49 17.31
N MET A 164 5.32 -4.09 16.30
CA MET A 164 6.77 -4.33 16.29
C MET A 164 7.48 -3.66 17.47
N GLU A 165 7.16 -2.39 17.76
CA GLU A 165 7.74 -1.63 18.88
C GLU A 165 7.41 -2.28 20.24
N SER A 166 6.17 -2.75 20.42
CA SER A 166 5.74 -3.42 21.66
C SER A 166 6.50 -4.72 21.96
N ARG A 167 7.11 -5.34 20.96
CA ARG A 167 7.90 -6.58 21.09
C ARG A 167 9.39 -6.33 21.31
N MET A 168 9.83 -5.07 21.30
CA MET A 168 11.24 -4.72 21.57
C MET A 168 11.51 -4.45 23.06
N LEU A 169 10.45 -4.12 23.82
CA LEU A 169 10.46 -3.90 25.27
C LEU A 169 10.62 -5.23 26.02
#